data_AF-I3SSC5-F1
#
_entry.id   AF-I3SSC5-F1
#
_cell.length_a   1.000
_cell.length_b   1.000
_cell.length_c   1.000
_cell.angle_alpha   90.00
_cell.angle_beta   90.00
_cell.angle_gamma   90.00
#
_symmetry.space_group_name_H-M   'P 1'
#
loop_
_entity.id
_entity.type
_entity.pdbx_description
1 polymer ?
#
loop_
_entity_poly.entity_id
_entity_poly.type
_entity_poly.pdbx_seq_one_letter_code
_entity_poly.pdbx_strand_id
1 'polypeptide(L)'
;MGIWKLGFLGLLCATFLFTIDAVELRRNQPTERISGSAGDVLEDDPVGRLKVFVYELPSKYNKKILQKDPRCLTHMFAAEIFMHRFLLSSAVRTLNPEEADWFYTPVYTTCDLTPNGLPLPFKSPRMMRSAIQLISSNWPYWNRTEGADHFFVVPHDFGACFLPRREGNRKRDSSAAAACYFGSNIWTEESCVFERWLNNHSSICSTTENAYPPYS
;
A
#
# COMPACT_ATOMS: atom_id res chain seq x y z
N MET A 1 -49.82 -27.12 33.64
CA MET A 1 -48.52 -26.48 33.33
C MET A 1 -47.86 -26.95 32.02
N GLY A 2 -48.60 -27.54 31.05
CA GLY A 2 -47.99 -28.13 29.84
C GLY A 2 -48.17 -27.34 28.52
N ILE A 3 -49.18 -26.47 28.43
CA ILE A 3 -49.57 -25.85 27.13
C ILE A 3 -48.67 -24.65 26.79
N TRP A 4 -48.22 -23.90 27.80
CA TRP A 4 -47.41 -22.70 27.61
C TRP A 4 -45.96 -23.02 27.20
N LYS A 5 -45.45 -24.20 27.60
CA LYS A 5 -44.09 -24.64 27.22
C LYS A 5 -43.99 -25.02 25.73
N LEU A 6 -45.06 -25.59 25.16
CA LEU A 6 -45.13 -25.92 23.73
C LEU A 6 -45.22 -24.65 22.87
N GLY A 7 -46.00 -23.65 23.32
CA GLY A 7 -46.07 -22.35 22.65
C GLY A 7 -44.72 -21.61 22.66
N PHE A 8 -44.00 -21.63 23.78
CA PHE A 8 -42.69 -20.98 23.90
C PHE A 8 -41.60 -21.69 23.07
N LEU A 9 -41.61 -23.03 23.04
CA LEU A 9 -40.68 -23.80 22.23
C LEU A 9 -40.95 -23.61 20.72
N GLY A 10 -42.23 -23.53 20.33
CA GLY A 10 -42.62 -23.22 18.95
C GLY A 10 -42.16 -21.84 18.50
N LEU A 11 -42.28 -20.83 19.36
CA LEU A 11 -41.84 -19.46 19.05
C LEU A 11 -40.31 -19.37 18.91
N LEU A 12 -39.57 -20.02 19.81
CA LEU A 12 -38.10 -20.08 19.74
C LEU A 12 -37.62 -20.81 18.49
N CYS A 13 -38.27 -21.93 18.14
CA CYS A 13 -37.93 -22.69 16.94
C CYS A 13 -38.22 -21.89 15.66
N ALA A 14 -39.33 -21.15 15.61
CA ALA A 14 -39.64 -20.25 14.51
C ALA A 14 -38.60 -19.13 14.38
N THR A 15 -38.21 -18.47 15.47
CA THR A 15 -37.17 -17.44 15.42
C THR A 15 -35.82 -17.99 14.96
N PHE A 16 -35.46 -19.21 15.36
CA PHE A 16 -34.22 -19.85 14.95
C PHE A 16 -34.24 -20.19 13.44
N LEU A 17 -35.35 -20.71 12.92
CA LEU A 17 -35.53 -20.98 11.50
C LEU A 17 -35.46 -19.69 10.66
N PHE A 18 -36.16 -18.63 11.08
CA PHE A 18 -36.09 -17.32 10.40
C PHE A 18 -34.67 -16.71 10.44
N THR A 19 -33.89 -16.94 11.50
CA THR A 19 -32.50 -16.46 11.56
C THR A 19 -31.56 -17.25 10.66
N ILE A 20 -31.77 -18.56 10.48
CA ILE A 20 -30.98 -19.38 9.56
C ILE A 20 -31.24 -18.95 8.12
N ASP A 21 -32.52 -18.80 7.73
CA ASP A 21 -32.89 -18.33 6.39
C ASP A 21 -32.33 -16.93 6.08
N ALA A 22 -32.33 -16.02 7.07
CA ALA A 22 -31.75 -14.68 6.91
C ALA A 22 -30.21 -14.69 6.78
N VAL A 23 -29.52 -15.65 7.41
CA VAL A 23 -28.06 -15.81 7.31
C VAL A 23 -27.67 -16.43 5.96
N GLU A 24 -28.45 -17.40 5.46
CA GLU A 24 -28.26 -18.02 4.14
C GLU A 24 -28.42 -16.98 3.01
N LEU A 25 -29.43 -16.11 3.12
CA LEU A 25 -29.73 -15.08 2.12
C LEU A 25 -28.66 -13.97 2.07
N ARG A 26 -28.01 -13.67 3.20
CA ARG A 26 -26.85 -12.76 3.27
C ARG A 26 -25.57 -13.38 2.72
N ARG A 27 -25.42 -14.71 2.78
CA ARG A 27 -24.24 -15.42 2.27
C ARG A 27 -24.30 -15.64 0.75
N ASN A 28 -25.51 -15.67 0.18
CA ASN A 28 -25.76 -15.88 -1.23
C ASN A 28 -26.06 -14.59 -2.04
N GLN A 29 -25.90 -13.40 -1.47
CA GLN A 29 -25.88 -12.19 -2.33
C GLN A 29 -24.60 -12.21 -3.17
N PRO A 30 -24.70 -12.34 -4.51
CA PRO A 30 -23.56 -12.07 -5.37
C PRO A 30 -23.16 -10.63 -5.11
N THR A 31 -21.89 -10.39 -4.81
CA THR A 31 -21.35 -9.04 -4.90
C THR A 31 -21.46 -8.67 -6.38
N GLU A 32 -22.42 -7.81 -6.75
CA GLU A 32 -22.52 -7.32 -8.12
C GLU A 32 -21.20 -6.62 -8.46
N ARG A 33 -20.36 -7.29 -9.26
CA ARG A 33 -19.20 -6.65 -9.86
C ARG A 33 -19.74 -5.63 -10.85
N ILE A 34 -19.33 -4.39 -10.68
CA ILE A 34 -19.62 -3.31 -11.61
C ILE A 34 -18.89 -3.66 -12.91
N SER A 35 -19.65 -3.99 -13.95
CA SER A 35 -19.12 -4.20 -15.29
C SER A 35 -18.32 -2.96 -15.73
N GLY A 36 -17.04 -3.16 -16.04
CA GLY A 36 -16.07 -2.10 -16.30
C GLY A 36 -15.16 -1.74 -15.10
N SER A 37 -15.16 -2.54 -14.03
CA SER A 37 -14.22 -2.39 -12.93
C SER A 37 -12.81 -2.80 -13.36
N ALA A 38 -11.77 -2.31 -12.69
CA ALA A 38 -10.38 -2.69 -12.95
C ALA A 38 -10.14 -4.22 -12.88
N GLY A 39 -11.03 -4.96 -12.21
CA GLY A 39 -11.03 -6.43 -12.19
C GLY A 39 -11.42 -7.09 -13.51
N ASP A 40 -12.31 -6.47 -14.30
CA ASP A 40 -12.82 -7.04 -15.56
C ASP A 40 -11.79 -6.91 -16.69
N VAL A 41 -10.81 -6.00 -16.55
CA VAL A 41 -9.65 -5.85 -17.44
C VAL A 41 -8.75 -7.10 -17.40
N LEU A 42 -8.86 -7.95 -16.38
CA LEU A 42 -8.02 -9.13 -16.17
C LEU A 42 -8.65 -10.44 -16.66
N GLU A 43 -9.93 -10.43 -17.06
CA GLU A 43 -10.67 -11.68 -17.35
C GLU A 43 -10.51 -12.18 -18.79
N ASP A 44 -10.09 -11.32 -19.73
CA ASP A 44 -9.93 -11.70 -21.16
C ASP A 44 -8.54 -12.27 -21.53
N ASP A 45 -7.52 -12.12 -20.67
CA ASP A 45 -6.19 -12.77 -20.77
C ASP A 45 -5.38 -12.46 -19.49
N PRO A 46 -5.26 -13.40 -18.53
CA PRO A 46 -4.61 -13.11 -17.25
C PRO A 46 -3.07 -13.15 -17.28
N VAL A 47 -2.42 -13.52 -18.41
CA VAL A 47 -0.97 -13.77 -18.43
C VAL A 47 -0.20 -12.92 -19.44
N GLY A 48 -0.85 -12.33 -20.45
CA GLY A 48 -0.23 -11.38 -21.38
C GLY A 48 -0.20 -9.90 -20.96
N ARG A 49 -0.67 -9.53 -19.75
CA ARG A 49 -1.20 -8.17 -19.48
C ARG A 49 -0.54 -7.25 -18.44
N LEU A 50 0.37 -7.71 -17.58
CA LEU A 50 1.19 -6.92 -16.64
C LEU A 50 1.72 -7.88 -15.58
N LYS A 51 3.02 -7.88 -15.31
CA LYS A 51 3.65 -8.68 -14.27
C LYS A 51 4.37 -7.80 -13.25
N VAL A 52 4.04 -7.99 -11.98
CA VAL A 52 4.64 -7.23 -10.87
C VAL A 52 5.44 -8.17 -9.97
N PHE A 53 6.73 -7.90 -9.82
CA PHE A 53 7.55 -8.55 -8.80
C PHE A 53 7.44 -7.79 -7.48
N VAL A 54 7.28 -8.51 -6.37
CA VAL A 54 7.19 -7.90 -5.03
C VAL A 54 8.46 -8.23 -4.24
N TYR A 55 9.19 -7.21 -3.80
CA TYR A 55 10.39 -7.42 -2.99
C TYR A 55 10.07 -8.05 -1.63
N GLU A 56 10.85 -9.07 -1.28
CA GLU A 56 10.85 -9.67 0.06
C GLU A 56 11.76 -8.88 1.00
N LEU A 57 11.20 -7.83 1.61
CA LEU A 57 11.93 -6.99 2.57
C LEU A 57 11.95 -7.58 3.98
N PRO A 58 13.01 -7.31 4.77
CA PRO A 58 13.02 -7.57 6.20
C PRO A 58 11.81 -6.94 6.91
N SER A 59 11.25 -7.65 7.89
CA SER A 59 10.00 -7.25 8.57
C SER A 59 10.02 -5.87 9.21
N LYS A 60 11.21 -5.30 9.47
CA LYS A 60 11.39 -3.92 9.99
C LYS A 60 10.80 -2.85 9.07
N TYR A 61 10.67 -3.12 7.77
CA TYR A 61 10.10 -2.19 6.78
C TYR A 61 8.58 -2.29 6.65
N ASN A 62 7.95 -3.34 7.19
CA ASN A 62 6.52 -3.57 7.03
C ASN A 62 5.88 -4.23 8.26
N LYS A 63 5.96 -5.56 8.37
CA LYS A 63 5.23 -6.38 9.36
C LYS A 63 5.47 -5.91 10.80
N LYS A 64 6.69 -5.51 11.18
CA LYS A 64 6.98 -5.02 12.54
C LYS A 64 6.33 -3.67 12.84
N ILE A 65 6.20 -2.79 11.85
CA ILE A 65 5.53 -1.49 12.01
C ILE A 65 4.04 -1.72 12.24
N LEU A 66 3.44 -2.61 11.45
CA LEU A 66 2.05 -3.02 11.61
C LEU A 66 1.78 -3.73 12.95
N GLN A 67 2.70 -4.58 13.40
CA GLN A 67 2.62 -5.24 14.71
C GLN A 67 2.71 -4.24 15.87
N LYS A 68 3.54 -3.19 15.72
CA LYS A 68 3.67 -2.12 16.70
C LYS A 68 2.38 -1.30 16.79
N ASP A 69 1.74 -1.00 15.66
CA ASP A 69 0.51 -0.21 15.63
C ASP A 69 -0.56 -0.80 14.68
N PRO A 70 -1.40 -1.73 15.19
CA PRO A 70 -2.47 -2.34 14.42
C PRO A 70 -3.54 -1.34 13.94
N ARG A 71 -3.62 -0.14 14.53
CA ARG A 71 -4.58 0.90 14.14
C ARG A 71 -4.36 1.38 12.71
N CYS A 72 -3.16 1.16 12.16
CA CYS A 72 -2.90 1.48 10.76
C CYS A 72 -3.83 0.72 9.80
N LEU A 73 -4.37 -0.46 10.17
CA LEU A 73 -5.31 -1.22 9.33
C LEU A 73 -6.62 -0.50 9.05
N THR A 74 -7.03 0.38 9.97
CA THR A 74 -8.27 1.17 9.88
C THR A 74 -7.98 2.66 9.66
N HIS A 75 -6.72 3.04 9.50
CA HIS A 75 -6.30 4.42 9.28
C HIS A 75 -6.39 4.79 7.79
N MET A 76 -6.43 6.09 7.47
CA MET A 76 -6.39 6.56 6.07
C MET A 76 -5.12 6.08 5.31
N PHE A 77 -4.08 5.70 6.04
CA PHE A 77 -2.80 5.22 5.51
C PHE A 77 -2.76 3.71 5.26
N ALA A 78 -3.85 2.98 5.53
CA ALA A 78 -3.93 1.55 5.31
C ALA A 78 -3.70 1.13 3.84
N ALA A 79 -3.76 2.08 2.89
CA ALA A 79 -3.51 1.84 1.47
C ALA A 79 -2.17 1.13 1.19
N GLU A 80 -1.09 1.46 1.91
CA GLU A 80 0.21 0.78 1.75
C GLU A 80 0.15 -0.70 2.16
N ILE A 81 -0.70 -1.04 3.15
CA ILE A 81 -0.91 -2.41 3.61
C ILE A 81 -1.80 -3.17 2.62
N PHE A 82 -2.92 -2.57 2.22
CA PHE A 82 -3.88 -3.21 1.32
C PHE A 82 -3.30 -3.43 -0.07
N MET A 83 -2.51 -2.49 -0.61
CA MET A 83 -1.81 -2.71 -1.88
C MET A 83 -0.84 -3.88 -1.78
N HIS A 84 -0.05 -3.95 -0.70
CA HIS A 84 0.87 -5.06 -0.50
C HIS A 84 0.13 -6.40 -0.43
N ARG A 85 -0.95 -6.49 0.36
CA ARG A 85 -1.76 -7.73 0.46
C ARG A 85 -2.40 -8.10 -0.87
N PHE A 86 -2.95 -7.12 -1.58
CA PHE A 86 -3.56 -7.30 -2.89
C PHE A 86 -2.57 -7.88 -3.88
N LEU A 87 -1.38 -7.29 -4.01
CA LEU A 87 -0.33 -7.81 -4.90
C LEU A 87 0.10 -9.22 -4.49
N LEU A 88 0.24 -9.51 -3.19
CA LEU A 88 0.61 -10.86 -2.74
C LEU A 88 -0.41 -11.94 -3.16
N SER A 89 -1.71 -11.60 -3.28
CA SER A 89 -2.79 -12.51 -3.68
C SER A 89 -3.24 -12.39 -5.14
N SER A 90 -2.71 -11.43 -5.89
CA SER A 90 -3.15 -11.13 -7.26
C SER A 90 -2.48 -12.02 -8.29
N ALA A 91 -3.20 -12.34 -9.38
CA ALA A 91 -2.66 -13.07 -10.54
C ALA A 91 -1.58 -12.27 -11.32
N VAL A 92 -1.55 -10.94 -11.14
CA VAL A 92 -0.52 -10.06 -11.72
C VAL A 92 0.85 -10.26 -11.06
N ARG A 93 0.91 -10.81 -9.84
CA ARG A 93 2.19 -11.02 -9.17
C ARG A 93 2.98 -12.13 -9.83
N THR A 94 4.24 -11.84 -10.15
CA THR A 94 5.22 -12.84 -10.54
C THR A 94 6.21 -13.12 -9.40
N LEU A 95 6.69 -14.37 -9.34
CA LEU A 95 7.82 -14.76 -8.49
C LEU A 95 9.13 -14.77 -9.28
N ASN A 96 9.06 -14.71 -10.61
CA ASN A 96 10.22 -14.61 -11.49
C ASN A 96 10.48 -13.13 -11.81
N PRO A 97 11.57 -12.53 -11.31
CA PRO A 97 11.89 -11.13 -11.60
C PRO A 97 12.27 -10.86 -13.05
N GLU A 98 12.66 -11.88 -13.82
CA GLU A 98 12.97 -11.73 -15.26
C GLU A 98 11.71 -11.55 -16.13
N GLU A 99 10.55 -11.95 -15.62
CA GLU A 99 9.25 -11.79 -16.29
C GLU A 99 8.51 -10.52 -15.81
N ALA A 100 9.10 -9.75 -14.90
CA ALA A 100 8.44 -8.62 -14.28
C ALA A 100 8.57 -7.35 -15.12
N ASP A 101 7.43 -6.71 -15.39
CA ASP A 101 7.37 -5.39 -16.02
C ASP A 101 7.62 -4.27 -14.98
N TRP A 102 7.18 -4.49 -13.73
CA TRP A 102 7.29 -3.54 -12.64
C TRP A 102 7.70 -4.20 -11.32
N PHE A 103 8.37 -3.43 -10.48
CA PHE A 103 8.90 -3.87 -9.20
C PHE A 103 8.27 -3.09 -8.05
N TYR A 104 7.48 -3.77 -7.22
CA TYR A 104 6.87 -3.18 -6.03
C TYR A 104 7.73 -3.40 -4.79
N THR A 105 7.98 -2.31 -4.05
CA THR A 105 8.77 -2.34 -2.80
C THR A 105 7.88 -2.03 -1.58
N PRO A 106 7.51 -3.03 -0.76
CA PRO A 106 6.53 -2.87 0.32
C PRO A 106 7.13 -2.24 1.59
N VAL A 107 7.27 -0.90 1.58
CA VAL A 107 7.73 -0.09 2.73
C VAL A 107 6.55 0.63 3.37
N TYR A 108 6.28 0.37 4.65
CA TYR A 108 5.17 0.98 5.40
C TYR A 108 5.63 2.26 6.07
N THR A 109 5.81 3.29 5.25
CA THR A 109 6.40 4.56 5.67
C THR A 109 5.46 5.43 6.50
N THR A 110 4.15 5.15 6.48
CA THR A 110 3.12 6.05 7.03
C THR A 110 2.39 5.45 8.24
N CYS A 111 2.62 4.16 8.52
CA CYS A 111 2.06 3.46 9.68
C CYS A 111 2.78 3.69 11.03
N ASP A 112 3.81 4.53 11.13
CA ASP A 112 4.37 4.91 12.44
C ASP A 112 3.51 6.04 13.03
N LEU A 113 2.59 5.70 13.94
CA LEU A 113 1.65 6.65 14.53
C LEU A 113 2.03 7.01 15.97
N THR A 114 1.68 8.23 16.38
CA THR A 114 1.67 8.67 17.79
C THR A 114 0.64 7.89 18.62
N PRO A 115 0.69 7.95 19.96
CA PRO A 115 -0.36 7.41 20.82
C PRO A 115 -1.77 7.93 20.47
N ASN A 116 -1.88 9.14 19.92
CA ASN A 116 -3.14 9.75 19.51
C ASN A 116 -3.54 9.42 18.06
N GLY A 117 -2.77 8.61 17.35
CA GLY A 117 -3.07 8.16 15.98
C GLY A 117 -2.58 9.09 14.87
N LEU A 118 -1.90 10.19 15.20
CA LEU A 118 -1.29 11.08 14.19
C LEU A 118 -0.04 10.44 13.57
N PRO A 119 0.20 10.56 12.25
CA PRO A 119 1.40 10.04 11.61
C PRO A 119 2.68 10.75 12.07
N LEU A 120 3.77 9.99 12.18
CA LEU A 120 5.12 10.49 12.44
C LEU A 120 6.00 10.32 11.21
N PRO A 121 5.96 11.26 10.24
CA PRO A 121 6.68 11.13 8.97
C PRO A 121 8.21 11.27 9.10
N PHE A 122 8.73 11.61 10.29
CA PHE A 122 10.16 11.92 10.49
C PHE A 122 11.11 10.77 10.14
N LYS A 123 10.67 9.53 10.38
CA LYS A 123 11.48 8.35 10.08
C LYS A 123 11.31 7.87 8.64
N SER A 124 10.28 8.37 7.95
CA SER A 124 9.85 7.89 6.64
C SER A 124 10.91 8.08 5.54
N PRO A 125 11.55 9.26 5.39
CA PRO A 125 12.65 9.41 4.42
C PRO A 125 13.84 8.50 4.71
N ARG A 126 14.24 8.36 5.98
CA ARG A 126 15.36 7.49 6.38
C ARG A 126 15.04 6.01 6.12
N MET A 127 13.82 5.60 6.43
CA MET A 127 13.34 4.25 6.18
C MET A 127 13.36 3.96 4.67
N MET A 128 12.81 4.86 3.85
CA MET A 128 12.78 4.74 2.40
C MET A 128 14.20 4.65 1.81
N ARG A 129 15.09 5.58 2.17
CA ARG A 129 16.49 5.57 1.73
C ARG A 129 17.20 4.26 2.09
N SER A 130 16.98 3.76 3.31
CA SER A 130 17.58 2.49 3.73
C SER A 130 16.98 1.28 3.02
N ALA A 131 15.70 1.32 2.62
CA ALA A 131 15.07 0.26 1.84
C ALA A 131 15.61 0.25 0.41
N ILE A 132 15.73 1.43 -0.22
CA ILE A 132 16.32 1.60 -1.56
C ILE A 132 17.77 1.10 -1.57
N GLN A 133 18.56 1.49 -0.57
CA GLN A 133 19.95 1.02 -0.44
C GLN A 133 20.04 -0.50 -0.26
N LEU A 134 19.12 -1.09 0.51
CA LEU A 134 19.06 -2.53 0.69
C LEU A 134 18.72 -3.24 -0.63
N ILE A 135 17.73 -2.74 -1.38
CA ILE A 135 17.32 -3.42 -2.61
C ILE A 135 18.35 -3.27 -3.72
N SER A 136 19.03 -2.12 -3.80
CA SER A 136 20.09 -1.87 -4.77
C SER A 136 21.39 -2.63 -4.47
N SER A 137 21.65 -2.96 -3.20
CA SER A 137 22.81 -3.77 -2.83
C SER A 137 22.59 -5.27 -2.99
N ASN A 138 21.36 -5.74 -2.76
CA ASN A 138 21.08 -7.17 -2.65
C ASN A 138 20.49 -7.78 -3.93
N TRP A 139 19.84 -6.99 -4.78
CA TRP A 139 19.26 -7.47 -6.03
C TRP A 139 19.70 -6.62 -7.22
N PRO A 140 19.99 -7.23 -8.38
CA PRO A 140 20.49 -6.50 -9.55
C PRO A 140 19.42 -5.64 -10.24
N TYR A 141 18.13 -5.90 -9.98
CA TYR A 141 17.01 -5.31 -10.73
C TYR A 141 16.89 -3.80 -10.56
N TRP A 142 17.16 -3.27 -9.35
CA TRP A 142 17.13 -1.83 -9.11
C TRP A 142 18.17 -1.08 -9.95
N ASN A 143 19.37 -1.63 -10.06
CA ASN A 143 20.48 -0.95 -10.74
C ASN A 143 20.37 -1.02 -12.27
N ARG A 144 19.49 -1.87 -12.83
CA ARG A 144 19.26 -1.97 -14.28
C ARG A 144 18.65 -0.71 -14.86
N THR A 145 17.74 -0.10 -14.13
CA THR A 145 16.90 1.03 -14.55
C THR A 145 17.07 2.25 -13.65
N GLU A 146 17.99 2.16 -12.68
CA GLU A 146 18.11 3.13 -11.59
C GLU A 146 16.77 3.40 -10.88
N GLY A 147 15.93 2.36 -10.78
CA GLY A 147 14.61 2.44 -10.16
C GLY A 147 13.47 2.86 -11.09
N ALA A 148 13.68 3.10 -12.39
CA ALA A 148 12.62 3.60 -13.28
C ALA A 148 11.42 2.65 -13.44
N ASP A 149 11.63 1.34 -13.29
CA ASP A 149 10.61 0.29 -13.30
C ASP A 149 10.17 -0.10 -11.87
N HIS A 150 10.52 0.70 -10.86
CA HIS A 150 10.16 0.48 -9.47
C HIS A 150 9.06 1.43 -9.02
N PHE A 151 8.19 0.94 -8.13
CA PHE A 151 7.19 1.79 -7.52
C PHE A 151 6.95 1.54 -6.03
N PHE A 152 6.48 2.60 -5.37
CA PHE A 152 6.15 2.65 -3.95
C PHE A 152 4.72 3.16 -3.73
N VAL A 153 4.09 2.75 -2.63
CA VAL A 153 2.82 3.34 -2.17
C VAL A 153 3.09 4.07 -0.88
N VAL A 154 2.95 5.38 -0.90
CA VAL A 154 3.28 6.29 0.20
C VAL A 154 2.08 7.21 0.43
N PRO A 155 1.04 6.75 1.15
CA PRO A 155 -0.27 7.41 1.21
C PRO A 155 -0.29 8.64 2.12
N HIS A 156 0.79 9.44 2.17
CA HIS A 156 0.90 10.66 2.95
C HIS A 156 1.06 11.87 2.03
N ASP A 157 0.60 13.04 2.47
CA ASP A 157 0.65 14.29 1.68
C ASP A 157 2.10 14.72 1.37
N PHE A 158 3.02 14.40 2.27
CA PHE A 158 4.49 14.56 2.08
C PHE A 158 5.19 13.35 1.45
N GLY A 159 4.45 12.38 0.89
CA GLY A 159 5.04 11.13 0.40
C GLY A 159 6.14 11.32 -0.65
N ALA A 160 5.98 12.35 -1.50
CA ALA A 160 6.98 12.78 -2.48
C ALA A 160 8.33 13.14 -1.84
N CYS A 161 8.33 13.69 -0.62
CA CYS A 161 9.55 14.06 0.10
C CYS A 161 10.30 12.85 0.69
N PHE A 162 9.69 11.65 0.71
CA PHE A 162 10.33 10.48 1.32
C PHE A 162 11.28 9.78 0.34
N LEU A 163 11.09 10.02 -0.97
CA LEU A 163 11.96 9.50 -2.01
C LEU A 163 13.24 10.35 -2.15
N PRO A 164 14.37 9.74 -2.56
CA PRO A 164 15.58 10.49 -2.90
C PRO A 164 15.30 11.54 -3.98
N ARG A 165 15.77 12.79 -3.77
CA ARG A 165 15.68 13.86 -4.78
C ARG A 165 16.79 13.72 -5.81
N ARG A 166 16.54 14.23 -7.02
CA ARG A 166 17.60 14.62 -7.95
C ARG A 166 18.28 15.86 -7.37
N GLU A 167 19.56 15.76 -7.05
CA GLU A 167 20.33 16.88 -6.49
C GLU A 167 21.65 17.04 -7.26
N GLY A 168 21.64 17.93 -8.26
CA GLY A 168 22.79 18.25 -9.11
C GLY A 168 23.22 17.15 -10.10
N ASN A 169 24.35 17.36 -10.79
CA ASN A 169 24.92 16.54 -11.89
C ASN A 169 25.32 15.08 -11.51
N ARG A 170 24.82 14.51 -10.41
CA ARG A 170 25.16 13.17 -9.94
C ARG A 170 24.14 12.15 -10.47
N LYS A 171 24.54 11.36 -11.46
CA LYS A 171 23.81 10.20 -12.04
C LYS A 171 23.56 9.04 -11.05
N ARG A 172 23.02 9.31 -9.86
CA ARG A 172 22.55 8.30 -8.90
C ARG A 172 21.19 8.74 -8.40
N ASP A 173 20.30 8.97 -9.36
CA ASP A 173 18.93 9.35 -9.10
C ASP A 173 18.08 8.07 -9.05
N SER A 174 17.07 8.03 -8.18
CA SER A 174 16.07 6.96 -8.22
C SER A 174 14.89 7.42 -9.07
N SER A 175 14.69 6.83 -10.25
CA SER A 175 13.56 7.14 -11.17
C SER A 175 12.23 6.47 -10.76
N ALA A 176 12.12 6.01 -9.52
CA ALA A 176 10.99 5.22 -9.07
C ALA A 176 9.70 6.03 -8.92
N ALA A 177 8.59 5.43 -9.36
CA ALA A 177 7.26 5.99 -9.20
C ALA A 177 6.77 5.88 -7.74
N ALA A 178 6.03 6.88 -7.25
CA ALA A 178 5.34 6.77 -5.97
C ALA A 178 3.90 7.27 -6.04
N ALA A 179 2.97 6.44 -5.58
CA ALA A 179 1.60 6.85 -5.35
C ALA A 179 1.51 7.61 -4.01
N CYS A 180 1.11 8.89 -4.05
CA CYS A 180 0.95 9.76 -2.87
C CYS A 180 -0.48 10.32 -2.80
N TYR A 181 -0.99 10.59 -1.59
CA TYR A 181 -2.42 10.93 -1.37
C TYR A 181 -2.80 12.37 -1.80
N PHE A 182 -1.84 13.26 -2.06
CA PHE A 182 -2.15 14.59 -2.58
C PHE A 182 -2.50 14.52 -4.08
N GLY A 183 -3.78 14.24 -4.35
CA GLY A 183 -4.34 14.03 -5.67
C GLY A 183 -4.29 12.55 -6.06
N SER A 184 -5.42 12.04 -6.56
CA SER A 184 -5.64 10.65 -7.00
C SER A 184 -4.80 10.22 -8.23
N ASN A 185 -3.58 10.74 -8.37
CA ASN A 185 -2.72 10.57 -9.54
C ASN A 185 -1.60 9.58 -9.24
N ILE A 186 -1.36 8.65 -10.18
CA ILE A 186 -0.15 7.83 -10.22
C ILE A 186 0.96 8.73 -10.79
N TRP A 187 1.98 9.03 -10.00
CA TRP A 187 3.08 9.90 -10.43
C TRP A 187 4.19 9.06 -11.07
N THR A 188 4.24 9.06 -12.40
CA THR A 188 5.36 8.55 -13.21
C THR A 188 6.29 9.69 -13.64
N GLU A 189 7.53 9.39 -14.04
CA GLU A 189 8.52 10.37 -14.52
C GLU A 189 7.98 11.24 -15.68
N GLU A 190 7.02 10.75 -16.46
CA GLU A 190 6.37 11.51 -17.55
C GLU A 190 5.16 12.36 -17.11
N SER A 191 4.55 12.05 -15.96
CA SER A 191 3.45 12.83 -15.36
C SER A 191 3.96 14.04 -14.56
N CYS A 192 5.23 14.38 -14.72
CA CYS A 192 6.01 15.15 -13.78
C CYS A 192 5.68 16.66 -13.82
N VAL A 193 4.75 17.03 -12.93
CA VAL A 193 4.85 18.24 -12.10
C VAL A 193 5.57 17.89 -10.78
N PHE A 194 6.29 16.76 -10.68
CA PHE A 194 7.02 16.36 -9.48
C PHE A 194 8.23 17.27 -9.23
N GLU A 195 9.06 17.53 -10.23
CA GLU A 195 10.13 18.54 -10.19
C GLU A 195 9.59 19.94 -9.90
N ARG A 196 8.54 20.39 -10.62
CA ARG A 196 7.98 21.74 -10.47
C ARG A 196 7.30 21.93 -9.10
N TRP A 197 6.60 20.93 -8.59
CA TRP A 197 6.03 20.96 -7.24
C TRP A 197 7.12 20.88 -6.17
N LEU A 198 8.09 19.97 -6.30
CA LEU A 198 9.22 19.86 -5.37
C LEU A 198 10.13 21.09 -5.37
N ASN A 199 10.29 21.78 -6.50
CA ASN A 199 11.05 23.02 -6.60
C ASN A 199 10.26 24.18 -5.97
N ASN A 200 8.95 24.25 -6.19
CA ASN A 200 8.06 25.24 -5.55
C ASN A 200 7.84 24.99 -4.04
N HIS A 201 7.97 23.73 -3.58
CA HIS A 201 7.76 23.31 -2.19
C HIS A 201 9.05 22.71 -1.59
N SER A 202 10.21 23.11 -2.12
CA SER A 202 11.53 22.67 -1.64
C SER A 202 11.76 23.04 -0.18
N SER A 203 11.19 24.16 0.27
CA SER A 203 11.13 24.57 1.68
C SER A 203 10.32 23.61 2.56
N ILE A 204 9.27 22.98 2.03
CA ILE A 204 8.43 22.04 2.77
C ILE A 204 9.13 20.68 2.91
N CYS A 205 9.77 20.17 1.85
CA CYS A 205 10.55 18.94 2.01
C CYS A 205 11.82 19.16 2.85
N SER A 206 12.51 20.29 2.70
CA SER A 206 13.69 20.59 3.53
C SER A 206 13.35 20.86 4.99
N THR A 207 12.15 21.37 5.31
CA THR A 207 11.66 21.40 6.69
C THR A 207 11.28 20.01 7.20
N THR A 208 10.84 19.04 6.40
CA THR A 208 10.67 17.67 6.93
C THR A 208 11.99 17.00 7.34
N GLU A 209 13.11 17.31 6.67
CA GLU A 209 14.45 16.85 7.07
C GLU A 209 15.07 17.70 8.21
N ASN A 210 14.82 19.01 8.25
CA ASN A 210 15.43 19.96 9.22
C ASN A 210 14.56 20.35 10.42
N ALA A 211 13.24 20.17 10.39
CA ALA A 211 12.34 20.64 11.46
C ALA A 211 12.43 19.79 12.73
N TYR A 212 13.06 18.63 12.68
CA TYR A 212 13.21 17.76 13.85
C TYR A 212 14.61 17.14 13.89
N PRO A 213 15.55 17.75 14.65
CA PRO A 213 16.92 17.25 14.77
C PRO A 213 16.93 15.81 15.30
N PRO A 214 18.00 15.03 15.03
CA PRO A 214 18.15 13.71 15.62
C PRO A 214 18.09 13.85 17.14
N TYR A 215 17.12 13.19 17.78
CA TYR A 215 17.17 13.03 19.23
C TYR A 215 18.51 12.35 19.58
N SER A 216 19.23 13.01 20.49
CA SER A 216 20.43 12.59 21.21
C SER A 216 20.30 11.20 21.83
#